data_AF-A0A9Q3L7X4-F1
#
_entry.id   AF-A0A9Q3L7X4-F1
#
_cell.length_a   1.000
_cell.length_b   1.000
_cell.length_c   1.000
_cell.angle_alpha   90.00
_cell.angle_beta   90.00
_cell.angle_gamma   90.00
#
_symmetry.space_group_name_H-M   'P 1'
#
loop_
_entity.id
_entity.type
_entity.pdbx_description
1 polymer ?
#
loop_
_entity_poly.entity_id
_entity_poly.type
_entity_poly.pdbx_seq_one_letter_code
_entity_poly.pdbx_strand_id
1 'polypeptide(L)'
;MFDQAIPVNEDNQACINTPCGNRNVNTKRMRHVDIQLHFVKEAIIASKIMLQYLPTSDMLADFLTKSVGGSTLTHVLTASGVLRLEERGGVENHDPPPETTYVH
;
A
#
# COMPACT_ATOMS: atom_id res chain seq x y z
N MET A 1 15.86 -7.47 -20.39
CA MET A 1 15.70 -8.85 -19.91
C MET A 1 15.34 -8.74 -18.44
N PHE A 2 14.05 -8.75 -18.11
CA PHE A 2 13.57 -8.71 -16.71
C PHE A 2 13.43 -10.16 -16.26
N ASP A 3 14.53 -10.75 -15.78
CA ASP A 3 14.60 -12.16 -15.40
C ASP A 3 14.30 -12.40 -13.91
N GLN A 4 13.75 -11.39 -13.23
CA GLN A 4 13.42 -11.44 -11.81
C GLN A 4 11.92 -11.51 -11.60
N ALA A 5 11.47 -12.46 -10.78
CA ALA A 5 10.09 -12.60 -10.37
C ALA A 5 9.55 -11.30 -9.75
N ILE A 6 8.31 -10.93 -10.08
CA ILE A 6 7.69 -9.70 -9.58
C ILE A 6 7.33 -9.89 -8.10
N PRO A 7 7.80 -9.03 -7.17
CA PRO A 7 7.40 -9.11 -5.77
C PRO A 7 5.94 -8.70 -5.60
N VAL A 8 5.18 -9.55 -4.91
CA VAL A 8 3.79 -9.30 -4.51
C VAL A 8 3.75 -9.28 -2.98
N ASN A 9 3.31 -8.15 -2.44
CA ASN A 9 3.24 -7.91 -1.00
C ASN A 9 1.95 -8.50 -0.43
N GLU A 10 2.07 -9.28 0.64
CA GLU A 10 0.95 -9.87 1.36
C GLU A 10 1.14 -9.69 2.88
N ASP A 11 0.09 -9.27 3.57
CA ASP A 11 0.12 -9.11 5.04
C ASP A 11 -0.36 -10.37 5.78
N ASN A 12 -1.05 -11.27 5.07
CA ASN A 12 -1.54 -12.52 5.63
C ASN A 12 -0.54 -13.67 5.44
N GLN A 13 0.15 -14.04 6.51
CA GLN A 13 1.09 -15.16 6.50
C GLN A 13 0.45 -16.49 6.10
N ALA A 14 -0.83 -16.71 6.38
CA ALA A 14 -1.52 -17.91 5.90
C ALA A 14 -1.62 -17.90 4.36
N CYS A 15 -1.93 -16.76 3.75
CA CYS A 15 -1.98 -16.62 2.29
C CYS A 15 -0.60 -16.81 1.64
N ILE A 16 0.48 -16.39 2.31
CA ILE A 16 1.86 -16.61 1.82
C ILE A 16 2.25 -18.10 1.90
N ASN A 17 1.96 -18.73 3.04
CA ASN A 17 2.43 -20.09 3.31
C ASN A 17 1.60 -21.18 2.61
N THR A 18 0.33 -20.92 2.32
CA THR A 18 -0.58 -21.89 1.70
C THR A 18 -0.11 -22.35 0.30
N PRO A 19 0.22 -21.47 -0.66
CA PRO A 19 0.68 -21.87 -1.99
C PRO A 19 2.12 -22.44 -1.98
N CYS A 20 2.97 -21.96 -1.07
CA CYS A 20 4.37 -22.38 -0.93
C CYS A 20 4.54 -23.68 -0.14
N GLY A 21 3.51 -24.14 0.57
CA GLY A 21 3.56 -25.32 1.43
C GLY A 21 3.36 -26.65 0.69
N ASN A 22 4.06 -27.69 1.14
CA ASN A 22 3.83 -29.08 0.73
C ASN A 22 2.75 -29.81 1.56
N ARG A 23 2.06 -29.10 2.48
CA ARG A 23 0.96 -29.70 3.24
C ARG A 23 -0.28 -29.77 2.36
N ASN A 24 -1.02 -30.88 2.45
CA ASN A 24 -2.37 -30.98 1.92
C ASN A 24 -3.23 -29.90 2.57
N VAL A 25 -3.27 -28.73 1.92
CA VAL A 25 -4.19 -27.65 2.22
C VAL A 25 -5.55 -28.30 2.28
N ASN A 26 -6.25 -28.15 3.40
CA ASN A 26 -7.48 -28.87 3.68
C ASN A 26 -8.56 -28.39 2.70
N THR A 27 -8.57 -29.00 1.51
CA THR A 27 -9.27 -28.57 0.29
C THR A 27 -10.77 -28.49 0.54
N LYS A 28 -11.28 -29.32 1.47
CA LYS A 28 -12.67 -29.24 1.94
C LYS A 28 -13.04 -27.91 2.59
N ARG A 29 -12.13 -27.26 3.31
CA ARG A 29 -12.37 -25.94 3.95
C ARG A 29 -12.02 -24.76 3.05
N MET A 30 -11.24 -24.97 2.00
CA MET A 30 -10.73 -23.91 1.12
C MET A 30 -11.29 -23.95 -0.31
N ARG A 31 -12.34 -24.76 -0.55
CA ARG A 31 -12.99 -24.88 -1.87
C ARG A 31 -13.32 -23.55 -2.57
N HIS A 32 -13.66 -22.52 -1.79
CA HIS A 32 -14.00 -21.20 -2.32
C HIS A 32 -12.78 -20.42 -2.88
N VAL A 33 -11.55 -20.81 -2.54
CA VAL A 33 -10.29 -20.21 -3.01
C VAL A 33 -9.38 -21.20 -3.76
N ASP A 34 -9.78 -22.46 -3.96
CA ASP A 34 -8.94 -23.49 -4.58
C ASP A 34 -8.39 -23.09 -5.96
N ILE A 35 -9.21 -22.47 -6.81
CA ILE A 35 -8.81 -22.02 -8.15
C ILE A 35 -7.73 -20.92 -8.05
N GLN A 36 -7.94 -19.95 -7.16
CA GLN A 36 -7.01 -18.84 -6.95
C GLN A 36 -5.67 -19.37 -6.41
N LEU A 37 -5.74 -20.30 -5.46
CA LEU A 37 -4.56 -20.93 -4.88
C LEU A 37 -3.75 -21.69 -5.94
N HIS A 38 -4.42 -22.44 -6.81
CA HIS A 38 -3.76 -23.17 -7.89
C HIS A 38 -3.04 -22.21 -8.85
N PHE A 39 -3.73 -21.15 -9.28
CA PHE A 39 -3.16 -20.13 -10.15
C PHE A 39 -1.93 -19.44 -9.54
N VAL A 40 -2.02 -19.00 -8.28
CA VAL A 40 -0.89 -18.36 -7.58
C VAL A 40 0.29 -19.32 -7.45
N LYS A 41 0.03 -20.59 -7.11
CA LYS A 41 1.06 -21.61 -7.02
C LYS A 41 1.76 -21.83 -8.36
N GLU A 42 1.02 -21.91 -9.47
CA GLU A 42 1.61 -22.02 -10.81
C GLU A 42 2.44 -20.80 -11.18
N ALA A 43 1.99 -19.59 -10.85
CA ALA A 43 2.73 -18.36 -11.10
C ALA A 43 4.05 -18.29 -10.32
N ILE A 44 4.07 -18.78 -9.07
CA ILE A 44 5.29 -18.91 -8.25
C ILE A 44 6.24 -19.94 -8.84
N ILE A 45 5.74 -21.14 -9.21
CA ILE A 45 6.55 -22.20 -9.82
C ILE A 45 7.18 -21.73 -11.15
N ALA A 46 6.41 -20.98 -11.94
CA ALA A 46 6.87 -20.38 -13.18
C ALA A 46 7.80 -19.16 -12.97
N SER A 47 8.15 -18.83 -11.72
CA SER A 47 8.98 -17.67 -11.34
C SER A 47 8.47 -16.34 -11.89
N LYS A 48 7.15 -16.22 -12.12
CA LYS A 48 6.53 -14.97 -12.57
C LYS A 48 6.36 -13.99 -11.42
N ILE A 49 6.07 -14.52 -10.23
CA ILE A 49 5.85 -13.74 -9.01
C ILE A 49 6.58 -14.38 -7.83
N MET A 50 6.85 -13.57 -6.81
CA MET A 50 7.26 -14.03 -5.49
C MET A 50 6.42 -13.35 -4.42
N LEU A 51 5.88 -14.12 -3.47
CA LEU A 51 5.14 -13.57 -2.34
C LEU A 51 6.12 -13.13 -1.24
N GLN A 52 5.94 -11.91 -0.73
CA GLN A 52 6.72 -11.39 0.39
C GLN A 52 5.81 -10.79 1.45
N TYR A 53 6.20 -10.94 2.71
CA TYR A 53 5.45 -10.37 3.82
C TYR A 53 5.63 -8.85 3.85
N LEU A 54 4.51 -8.13 3.99
CA LEU A 54 4.48 -6.70 4.28
C LEU A 54 3.50 -6.46 5.43
N PRO A 55 3.88 -5.77 6.52
CA PRO A 55 2.96 -5.45 7.60
C PRO A 55 1.73 -4.66 7.10
N THR A 56 0.56 -4.91 7.70
CA THR A 56 -0.69 -4.22 7.34
C THR A 56 -0.58 -2.70 7.42
N SER A 57 0.22 -2.17 8.35
CA SER A 57 0.49 -0.71 8.46
C SER A 57 1.11 -0.11 7.20
N ASP A 58 1.85 -0.93 6.45
CA ASP A 58 2.64 -0.50 5.30
C ASP A 58 1.98 -0.95 3.98
N MET A 59 0.88 -1.72 4.06
CA MET A 59 0.15 -2.24 2.91
C MET A 59 -0.67 -1.13 2.25
N LEU A 60 -0.04 -0.39 1.33
CA LEU A 60 -0.70 0.68 0.58
C LEU A 60 -1.96 0.20 -0.18
N ALA A 61 -2.09 -1.08 -0.51
CA ALA A 61 -3.28 -1.60 -1.17
C ALA A 61 -4.55 -1.59 -0.27
N ASP A 62 -4.40 -1.51 1.06
CA ASP A 62 -5.53 -1.59 1.98
C ASP A 62 -6.48 -0.40 1.84
N PHE A 63 -5.98 0.81 1.56
CA PHE A 63 -6.86 1.97 1.38
C PHE A 63 -7.71 1.88 0.10
N LEU A 64 -7.29 1.07 -0.88
CA LEU A 64 -8.02 0.86 -2.13
C LEU A 64 -9.15 -0.15 -1.97
N THR A 65 -9.06 -1.03 -0.97
CA THR A 65 -9.98 -2.18 -0.80
C THR A 65 -10.84 -2.08 0.44
N LYS A 66 -10.49 -1.21 1.39
CA LYS A 66 -11.13 -1.06 2.70
C LYS A 66 -11.31 0.42 3.04
N SER A 67 -12.29 0.72 3.88
CA SER A 67 -12.36 2.02 4.55
C SER A 67 -11.26 2.11 5.62
N VAL A 68 -10.37 3.09 5.47
CA VAL A 68 -9.27 3.36 6.42
C VAL A 68 -9.53 4.63 7.22
N GLY A 69 -9.02 4.68 8.46
CA GLY A 69 -9.10 5.88 9.29
C GLY A 69 -8.28 7.04 8.71
N GLY A 70 -8.60 8.29 9.08
CA GLY A 70 -7.98 9.48 8.50
C GLY A 70 -6.45 9.58 8.67
N SER A 71 -5.91 9.06 9.77
CA SER A 71 -4.45 8.99 9.99
C SER A 71 -3.76 8.03 9.03
N THR A 72 -4.30 6.82 8.87
CA THR A 72 -3.84 5.83 7.88
C THR A 72 -3.97 6.38 6.47
N LEU A 73 -5.10 7.03 6.14
CA LEU A 73 -5.31 7.65 4.83
C LEU A 73 -4.24 8.71 4.51
N THR A 74 -3.89 9.57 5.48
CA THR A 74 -2.85 10.57 5.30
C THR A 74 -1.49 9.94 5.04
N HIS A 75 -1.14 8.89 5.80
CA HIS A 75 0.10 8.15 5.63
C HIS A 75 0.19 7.51 4.23
N VAL A 76 -0.83 6.75 3.82
CA VAL A 76 -0.82 6.05 2.52
C VAL A 76 -0.89 7.01 1.33
N LEU A 77 -1.61 8.15 1.43
CA LEU A 77 -1.64 9.15 0.37
C LEU A 77 -0.29 9.85 0.19
N THR A 78 0.43 10.08 1.29
CA THR A 78 1.79 10.63 1.25
C THR A 78 2.76 9.60 0.68
N ALA A 79 2.73 8.36 1.17
CA ALA A 79 3.61 7.27 0.73
C ALA A 79 3.38 6.84 -0.73
N SER A 80 2.14 6.96 -1.24
CA SER A 80 1.80 6.69 -2.65
C SER A 80 2.12 7.87 -3.59
N GLY A 81 2.55 9.02 -3.05
CA GLY A 81 2.83 10.23 -3.83
C GLY A 81 1.59 10.97 -4.34
N VAL A 82 0.39 10.55 -3.92
CA VAL A 82 -0.88 11.20 -4.28
C VAL A 82 -1.04 12.53 -3.54
N LEU A 83 -0.60 12.61 -2.30
CA LEU A 83 -0.56 13.84 -1.52
C LEU A 83 0.86 14.39 -1.52
N ARG A 84 1.11 15.46 -2.28
CA ARG A 84 2.24 16.34 -2.02
C ARG A 84 1.87 17.25 -0.86
N LEU A 85 2.41 16.94 0.32
CA LEU A 85 2.56 17.95 1.34
C LEU A 85 3.68 18.88 0.85
N GLU A 86 3.30 19.88 0.06
CA GLU A 86 4.15 21.08 -0.03
C GLU A 86 4.23 21.58 1.41
N GLU A 87 5.44 21.66 1.96
CA GLU A 87 5.67 22.36 3.21
C GLU A 87 4.97 23.70 3.07
N ARG A 88 3.87 23.89 3.80
CA ARG A 88 3.18 25.18 3.81
C ARG A 88 4.21 26.16 4.33
N GLY A 89 4.84 26.90 3.40
CA GLY A 89 5.72 28.01 3.71
C GLY A 89 5.03 28.83 4.78
N GLY A 90 5.72 28.99 5.91
CA GLY A 90 5.21 29.74 7.04
C GLY A 90 4.67 31.07 6.54
N VAL A 91 3.53 31.48 7.06
CA VAL A 91 2.97 32.80 6.83
C VAL A 91 4.04 33.80 7.23
N GLU A 92 4.76 34.35 6.24
CA GLU A 92 5.57 35.55 6.48
C GLU A 92 4.57 36.63 6.86
N ASN A 93 4.66 37.08 8.11
CA ASN A 93 3.91 38.23 8.60
C ASN A 93 4.33 39.42 7.74
N HIS A 94 3.52 39.73 6.73
CA HIS A 94 3.66 40.98 6.00
C HIS A 94 3.27 42.09 6.97
N ASP A 95 4.25 42.85 7.43
CA ASP A 95 4.05 44.07 8.21
C ASP A 95 2.96 44.94 7.54
N PRO A 96 2.04 45.53 8.31
CA PRO A 96 1.05 46.46 7.73
C PRO A 96 1.80 47.63 7.08
N PRO A 97 1.36 48.09 5.89
CA PRO A 97 2.03 49.19 5.19
C PRO A 97 1.98 50.47 6.06
N PRO A 98 3.04 51.30 6.03
CA PRO A 98 3.10 52.51 6.84
C PRO A 98 1.98 53.48 6.45
N GLU A 99 1.32 54.03 7.47
CA GLU A 99 0.19 54.96 7.39
C GLU A 99 0.47 56.10 6.40
N THR A 100 -0.37 56.23 5.38
CA THR A 100 -0.37 57.41 4.51
C THR A 100 -0.94 58.59 5.29
N THR A 101 -0.09 59.51 5.72
CA THR A 101 -0.48 60.80 6.26
C THR A 101 -1.31 61.56 5.21
N TYR A 102 -2.60 61.75 5.47
CA TYR A 102 -3.41 62.74 4.76
C TYR A 102 -2.91 64.13 5.16
N VAL A 103 -2.22 64.81 4.24
CA VAL A 103 -1.99 66.26 4.33
C VAL A 103 -3.23 66.96 3.80
N HIS A 104 -3.82 67.79 4.66
CA HIS A 104 -4.94 68.68 4.40
C HIS A 104 -4.60 69.76 3.36
#